data_AF-A0A940BLZ1-F1
#
_entry.id   AF-A0A940BLZ1-F1
#
_cell.length_a   1.000
_cell.length_b   1.000
_cell.length_c   1.000
_cell.angle_alpha   90.00
_cell.angle_beta   90.00
_cell.angle_gamma   90.00
#
_symmetry.space_group_name_H-M   'P 1'
#
loop_
_entity.id
_entity.type
_entity.pdbx_description
1 polymer ?
#
loop_
_entity_poly.entity_id
_entity_poly.type
_entity_poly.pdbx_seq_one_letter_code
_entity_poly.pdbx_strand_id
1 'polypeptide(L)'
;MKRILAIEYPELALEWIDNDISPMDVTVGSHKKIRWKGRCGHEWVAIVKNRVNGSGCPYCSGNKVLKGFNDIETLFPDVASEWSEENYPLTPDRVTAKCNKKVKWCCSYGHSWEARISDRTDGHGCPVCEQNSRIIRFSDVGIVGVSFDMLSIQFSDENQISIDAASGSLRKMYLWKCGSCGEDFRASVGYMLKGAVCPACRKEVSKRNYESMLEERKDLRARRFRLPPLAFEYYAYQEGLQFFKDDDSIIGIPFQYFLPKHRTAIEFSEQRDCSKQHRRRKGVVNDLCLRTKTKMIRILDSTEGSYKDCLCISRVDDSYEGISEALQALFGILHIDADIDVERDIESIKCHLRH
;
A
#
# COMPACT_ATOMS: atom_id res chain seq x y z
N MET A 1 42.55 -35.22 9.73
CA MET A 1 42.72 -33.83 9.26
C MET A 1 41.64 -32.98 9.91
N LYS A 2 41.93 -31.78 10.42
CA LYS A 2 40.89 -30.88 10.96
C LYS A 2 40.01 -30.40 9.80
N ARG A 3 38.70 -30.59 9.91
CA ARG A 3 37.71 -30.15 8.93
C ARG A 3 37.39 -28.67 9.14
N ILE A 4 38.06 -27.78 8.40
CA ILE A 4 37.96 -26.31 8.53
C ILE A 4 36.71 -25.80 7.80
N LEU A 5 35.97 -24.89 8.43
CA LEU A 5 34.69 -24.38 7.90
C LEU A 5 34.85 -23.69 6.54
N ALA A 6 35.76 -22.73 6.42
CA ALA A 6 35.94 -21.96 5.18
C ALA A 6 36.41 -22.82 3.99
N ILE A 7 37.00 -23.99 4.24
CA ILE A 7 37.47 -24.90 3.20
C ILE A 7 36.33 -25.81 2.73
N GLU A 8 35.56 -26.39 3.65
CA GLU A 8 34.50 -27.34 3.29
C GLU A 8 33.17 -26.68 2.91
N TYR A 9 32.88 -25.50 3.46
CA TYR A 9 31.63 -24.76 3.27
C TYR A 9 31.92 -23.28 2.95
N PRO A 10 32.53 -22.99 1.78
CA PRO A 10 32.91 -21.62 1.41
C PRO A 10 31.72 -20.66 1.35
N GLU A 11 30.53 -21.15 1.03
CA GLU A 11 29.28 -20.37 1.06
C GLU A 11 28.90 -19.88 2.45
N LEU A 12 29.21 -20.64 3.51
CA LEU A 12 28.99 -20.20 4.89
C LEU A 12 30.02 -19.15 5.30
N ALA A 13 31.25 -19.22 4.77
CA ALA A 13 32.25 -18.19 5.01
C ALA A 13 31.85 -16.82 4.42
N LEU A 14 31.07 -16.80 3.33
CA LEU A 14 30.52 -15.56 2.75
C LEU A 14 29.46 -14.90 3.65
N GLU A 15 28.77 -15.68 4.47
CA GLU A 15 27.78 -15.16 5.42
C GLU A 15 28.41 -14.75 6.76
N TRP A 16 29.73 -14.88 6.92
CA TRP A 16 30.44 -14.60 8.16
C TRP A 16 30.73 -13.11 8.33
N ILE A 17 30.20 -12.50 9.39
CA ILE A 17 30.40 -11.06 9.68
C ILE A 17 31.02 -10.81 11.07
N ASP A 18 31.52 -11.85 11.71
CA ASP A 18 32.19 -11.76 13.00
C ASP A 18 33.67 -11.42 12.81
N ASN A 19 34.09 -10.27 13.36
CA ASN A 19 35.44 -9.74 13.20
C ASN A 19 36.43 -10.32 14.22
N ASP A 20 35.94 -10.92 15.31
CA ASP A 20 36.79 -11.39 16.41
C ASP A 20 37.34 -12.81 16.15
N ILE A 21 36.72 -13.55 15.24
CA ILE A 21 37.03 -14.96 14.97
C ILE A 21 37.04 -15.18 13.47
N SER A 22 38.18 -15.64 12.93
CA SER A 22 38.30 -15.99 11.52
C SER A 22 37.60 -17.33 11.21
N PRO A 23 36.87 -17.44 10.08
CA PRO A 23 36.29 -18.71 9.62
C PRO A 23 37.34 -19.77 9.26
N MET A 24 38.61 -19.37 9.08
CA MET A 24 39.74 -20.30 8.88
C MET A 24 40.21 -20.97 10.18
N ASP A 25 39.90 -20.37 11.34
CA ASP A 25 40.32 -20.88 12.66
C ASP A 25 39.24 -21.74 13.33
N VAL A 26 38.18 -22.06 12.60
CA VAL A 26 37.00 -22.74 13.14
C VAL A 26 36.69 -24.02 12.36
N THR A 27 36.48 -25.11 13.10
CA THR A 27 36.10 -26.40 12.52
C THR A 27 34.59 -26.50 12.31
N VAL A 28 34.17 -27.32 11.35
CA VAL A 28 32.75 -27.54 11.00
C VAL A 28 31.89 -28.06 12.16
N GLY A 29 32.50 -28.71 13.16
CA GLY A 29 31.82 -29.21 14.36
C GLY A 29 31.80 -28.24 15.55
N SER A 30 32.27 -27.01 15.37
CA SER A 30 32.45 -26.05 16.46
C SER A 30 31.14 -25.62 17.12
N HIS A 31 31.17 -25.48 18.45
CA HIS A 31 30.08 -24.94 19.27
C HIS A 31 30.16 -23.41 19.45
N LYS A 32 31.14 -22.74 18.83
CA LYS A 32 31.26 -21.27 18.88
C LYS A 32 30.02 -20.60 18.28
N LYS A 33 29.54 -19.56 18.96
CA LYS A 33 28.49 -18.66 18.48
C LYS A 33 29.15 -17.58 17.64
N ILE A 34 28.68 -17.42 16.41
CA ILE A 34 29.21 -16.50 15.42
C ILE A 34 28.08 -15.61 14.93
N ARG A 35 28.39 -14.37 14.55
CA ARG A 35 27.45 -13.47 13.88
C ARG A 35 27.45 -13.73 12.36
N TRP A 36 26.25 -13.93 11.82
CA TRP A 36 26.00 -14.26 10.42
C TRP A 36 25.13 -13.19 9.77
N LYS A 37 25.33 -12.97 8.47
CA LYS A 37 24.45 -12.16 7.62
C LYS A 37 24.03 -12.98 6.41
N GLY A 38 22.75 -13.32 6.36
CA GLY A 38 22.20 -14.11 5.26
C GLY A 38 21.92 -13.26 4.03
N ARG A 39 21.67 -13.91 2.89
CA ARG A 39 21.21 -13.24 1.65
C ARG A 39 19.91 -12.45 1.80
N CYS A 40 19.11 -12.77 2.81
CA CYS A 40 17.91 -12.01 3.16
C CYS A 40 18.21 -10.65 3.82
N GLY A 41 19.48 -10.31 4.05
CA GLY A 41 19.90 -9.06 4.70
C GLY A 41 19.87 -9.11 6.23
N HIS A 42 19.19 -10.09 6.83
CA HIS A 42 19.12 -10.23 8.27
C HIS A 42 20.43 -10.69 8.90
N GLU A 43 20.70 -10.16 10.09
CA GLU A 43 21.85 -10.52 10.91
C GLU A 43 21.41 -11.31 12.13
N TRP A 44 22.09 -12.43 12.42
CA TRP A 44 21.77 -13.25 13.59
C TRP A 44 22.98 -13.97 14.16
N VAL A 45 22.88 -14.36 15.43
CA VAL A 45 23.89 -15.19 16.10
C VAL A 45 23.47 -16.65 16.06
N ALA A 46 24.36 -17.53 15.59
CA ALA A 46 24.14 -18.98 15.55
C ALA A 46 25.42 -19.77 15.82
N ILE A 47 25.25 -21.02 16.27
CA ILE A 47 26.34 -21.97 16.46
C ILE A 47 26.79 -22.50 15.09
N VAL A 48 28.10 -22.57 14.88
CA VAL A 48 28.73 -23.05 13.63
C VAL A 48 28.22 -24.43 13.22
N LYS A 49 28.26 -25.41 14.12
CA LYS A 49 27.74 -26.77 13.89
C LYS A 49 26.30 -26.77 13.35
N ASN A 50 25.44 -25.87 13.84
CA ASN A 50 24.04 -25.81 13.39
C ASN A 50 23.90 -25.20 11.99
N ARG A 51 24.75 -24.22 11.63
CA ARG A 51 24.80 -23.66 10.27
C ARG A 51 25.25 -24.71 9.26
N VAL A 52 26.29 -25.47 9.61
CA VAL A 52 26.79 -26.59 8.80
C VAL A 52 25.70 -27.65 8.58
N ASN A 53 24.88 -27.93 9.59
CA ASN A 53 23.72 -28.82 9.49
C ASN A 53 22.51 -28.21 8.75
N GLY A 54 22.64 -27.02 8.15
CA GLY A 54 21.61 -26.41 7.31
C GLY A 54 20.67 -25.41 8.00
N SER A 55 20.91 -25.02 9.26
CA SER A 55 20.04 -24.05 9.96
C SER A 55 20.19 -22.65 9.38
N GLY A 56 19.23 -22.14 8.61
CA GLY A 56 19.29 -20.81 7.97
C GLY A 56 18.94 -19.62 8.87
N CYS A 57 18.49 -18.53 8.25
CA CYS A 57 18.03 -17.33 8.95
C CYS A 57 16.83 -17.64 9.86
N PRO A 58 16.92 -17.36 11.18
CA PRO A 58 15.86 -17.72 12.13
C PRO A 58 14.60 -16.87 11.97
N TYR A 59 14.69 -15.69 11.35
CA TYR A 59 13.55 -14.83 11.06
C TYR A 59 12.77 -15.36 9.86
N CYS A 60 13.46 -15.69 8.75
CA CYS A 60 12.81 -16.27 7.56
C CYS A 60 12.17 -17.63 7.85
N SER A 61 12.76 -18.43 8.74
CA SER A 61 12.19 -19.71 9.15
C SER A 61 11.07 -19.59 10.19
N GLY A 62 10.82 -18.39 10.73
CA GLY A 62 9.82 -18.14 11.78
C GLY A 62 10.20 -18.64 13.17
N ASN A 63 11.48 -18.94 13.42
CA ASN A 63 11.97 -19.39 14.74
C ASN A 63 12.26 -18.23 15.69
N LYS A 64 12.46 -17.02 15.16
CA LYS A 64 12.58 -15.77 15.91
C LYS A 64 11.67 -14.71 15.30
N VAL A 65 11.12 -13.85 16.15
CA VAL A 65 10.35 -12.67 15.73
C VAL A 65 11.29 -11.54 15.32
N LEU A 66 10.93 -10.85 14.24
CA LEU A 66 11.47 -9.59 13.78
C LEU A 66 10.29 -8.68 13.44
N LYS A 67 10.11 -7.64 14.26
CA LYS A 67 9.04 -6.66 14.11
C LYS A 67 9.10 -5.97 12.74
N GLY A 68 7.95 -5.80 12.11
CA GLY A 68 7.81 -5.24 10.76
C GLY A 68 8.12 -6.24 9.64
N PHE A 69 8.36 -7.52 9.95
CA PHE A 69 8.73 -8.53 8.96
C PHE A 69 7.93 -9.83 9.10
N ASN A 70 7.99 -10.49 10.26
CA ASN A 70 7.36 -11.82 10.45
C ASN A 70 6.48 -11.93 11.69
N ASP A 71 6.14 -10.80 12.31
CA ASP A 71 5.22 -10.72 13.44
C ASP A 71 3.74 -10.76 13.02
N ILE A 72 2.85 -11.04 13.98
CA ILE A 72 1.40 -11.13 13.74
C ILE A 72 0.82 -9.78 13.30
N GLU A 73 1.23 -8.67 13.90
CA GLU A 73 0.69 -7.34 13.57
C GLU A 73 0.93 -6.98 12.10
N THR A 74 2.12 -7.29 11.59
CA THR A 74 2.52 -7.01 10.20
C THR A 74 1.88 -7.97 9.20
N LEU A 75 1.82 -9.28 9.50
CA LEU A 75 1.39 -10.28 8.52
C LEU A 75 -0.12 -10.60 8.57
N PHE A 76 -0.76 -10.42 9.73
CA PHE A 76 -2.15 -10.81 9.97
C PHE A 76 -2.90 -9.71 10.76
N PRO A 77 -3.13 -8.53 10.17
CA PRO A 77 -3.77 -7.40 10.87
C PRO A 77 -5.17 -7.75 11.39
N ASP A 78 -5.95 -8.54 10.65
CA ASP A 78 -7.28 -8.99 11.09
C ASP A 78 -7.19 -9.86 12.35
N VAL A 79 -6.23 -10.78 12.41
CA VAL A 79 -6.00 -11.62 13.60
C VAL A 79 -5.47 -10.77 14.75
N ALA A 80 -4.55 -9.83 14.48
CA ALA A 80 -4.03 -8.90 15.47
C ALA A 80 -5.15 -8.06 16.10
N SER A 81 -6.18 -7.68 15.33
CA SER A 81 -7.33 -6.92 15.84
C SER A 81 -8.17 -7.67 16.88
N GLU A 82 -8.09 -9.00 16.90
CA GLU A 82 -8.77 -9.85 17.87
C GLU A 82 -7.91 -10.18 19.11
N TRP A 83 -6.72 -9.58 19.23
CA TRP A 83 -5.83 -9.81 20.36
C TRP A 83 -6.40 -9.19 21.63
N SER A 84 -6.54 -9.99 22.69
CA SER A 84 -7.03 -9.48 23.97
C SER A 84 -5.97 -8.62 24.68
N GLU A 85 -6.40 -7.49 25.26
CA GLU A 85 -5.57 -6.64 26.12
C GLU A 85 -5.04 -7.40 27.35
N GLU A 86 -5.72 -8.46 27.80
CA GLU A 86 -5.31 -9.28 28.94
C GLU A 86 -3.99 -10.05 28.71
N ASN A 87 -3.49 -10.09 27.47
CA ASN A 87 -2.21 -10.73 27.16
C ASN A 87 -1.00 -9.86 27.52
N TYR A 88 -1.20 -8.60 27.91
CA TYR A 88 -0.10 -7.71 28.30
C TYR A 88 0.80 -8.36 29.37
N PRO A 89 2.15 -8.31 29.22
CA PRO A 89 2.94 -7.49 28.30
C PRO A 89 3.28 -8.13 26.94
N LEU A 90 2.62 -9.23 26.57
CA LEU A 90 2.81 -9.87 25.26
C LEU A 90 1.89 -9.23 24.21
N THR A 91 2.50 -8.69 23.16
CA THR A 91 1.83 -7.97 22.08
C THR A 91 1.96 -8.71 20.74
N PRO A 92 1.07 -8.46 19.76
CA PRO A 92 1.08 -9.14 18.46
C PRO A 92 2.41 -8.96 17.68
N ASP A 93 3.11 -7.84 17.85
CA ASP A 93 4.41 -7.55 17.22
C ASP A 93 5.57 -8.37 17.81
N ARG A 94 5.34 -9.12 18.89
CA ARG A 94 6.36 -9.91 19.61
C ARG A 94 6.22 -11.42 19.39
N VAL A 95 5.32 -11.84 18.51
CA VAL A 95 5.07 -13.25 18.21
C VAL A 95 4.99 -13.48 16.71
N THR A 96 5.44 -14.66 16.26
CA THR A 96 5.34 -15.08 14.86
C THR A 96 4.04 -15.83 14.60
N ALA A 97 3.60 -15.89 13.34
CA ALA A 97 2.44 -16.69 12.92
C ALA A 97 2.45 -18.14 13.43
N LYS A 98 3.60 -18.82 13.34
CA LYS A 98 3.73 -20.24 13.75
C LYS A 98 3.87 -20.46 15.26
N CYS A 99 3.59 -19.45 16.09
CA CYS A 99 3.79 -19.58 17.53
C CYS A 99 2.74 -20.52 18.14
N ASN A 100 3.19 -21.55 18.85
CA ASN A 100 2.31 -22.51 19.53
C ASN A 100 1.82 -22.03 20.91
N LYS A 101 2.13 -20.78 21.29
CA LYS A 101 1.69 -20.21 22.57
C LYS A 101 0.18 -19.96 22.53
N LYS A 102 -0.51 -20.35 23.60
CA LYS A 102 -1.92 -20.00 23.82
C LYS A 102 -2.01 -18.61 24.41
N VAL A 103 -2.91 -17.80 23.85
CA VAL A 103 -3.22 -16.44 24.29
C VAL A 103 -4.74 -16.26 24.30
N LYS A 104 -5.22 -15.23 24.98
CA LYS A 104 -6.63 -14.85 24.96
C LYS A 104 -6.94 -14.04 23.71
N TRP A 105 -8.06 -14.34 23.08
CA TRP A 105 -8.60 -13.65 21.92
C TRP A 105 -9.97 -13.07 22.29
N CYS A 106 -10.32 -11.95 21.68
CA CYS A 106 -11.63 -11.35 21.77
C CYS A 106 -12.08 -10.96 20.34
N CYS A 107 -13.17 -11.54 19.86
CA CYS A 107 -13.70 -11.16 18.55
C CYS A 107 -14.51 -9.87 18.65
N SER A 108 -14.86 -9.28 17.51
CA SER A 108 -15.70 -8.08 17.43
C SER A 108 -17.09 -8.22 18.08
N TYR A 109 -17.57 -9.44 18.32
CA TYR A 109 -18.81 -9.72 19.06
C TYR A 109 -18.64 -9.78 20.58
N GLY A 110 -17.43 -9.58 21.09
CA GLY A 110 -17.12 -9.61 22.52
C GLY A 110 -16.93 -11.02 23.10
N HIS A 111 -16.96 -12.08 22.28
CA HIS A 111 -16.65 -13.42 22.75
C HIS A 111 -15.16 -13.53 23.05
N SER A 112 -14.82 -13.95 24.26
CA SER A 112 -13.45 -14.19 24.69
C SER A 112 -13.14 -15.69 24.73
N TRP A 113 -11.99 -16.11 24.21
CA TRP A 113 -11.56 -17.50 24.25
C TRP A 113 -10.03 -17.64 24.22
N GLU A 114 -9.53 -18.83 24.56
CA GLU A 114 -8.11 -19.17 24.46
C GLU A 114 -7.84 -20.08 23.27
N ALA A 115 -6.86 -19.71 22.44
CA ALA A 115 -6.40 -20.51 21.30
C ALA A 115 -4.91 -20.29 21.06
N ARG A 116 -4.25 -21.23 20.36
CA ARG A 116 -2.87 -21.03 19.92
C ARG A 116 -2.83 -19.96 18.83
N ILE A 117 -1.75 -19.19 18.81
CA ILE A 117 -1.52 -18.19 17.76
C ILE A 117 -1.47 -18.85 16.37
N SER A 118 -0.78 -19.98 16.25
CA SER A 118 -0.75 -20.79 15.02
C SER A 118 -2.14 -21.16 14.50
N ASP A 119 -3.03 -21.59 15.40
CA ASP A 119 -4.38 -22.01 15.03
C ASP A 119 -5.16 -20.82 14.44
N ARG A 120 -4.98 -19.63 15.01
CA ARG A 120 -5.61 -18.40 14.48
C ARG A 120 -5.10 -18.04 13.09
N THR A 121 -3.78 -18.10 12.87
CA THR A 121 -3.20 -17.78 11.56
C THR A 121 -3.47 -18.85 10.50
N ASP A 122 -3.76 -20.08 10.91
CA ASP A 122 -4.18 -21.16 10.02
C ASP A 122 -5.69 -21.09 9.66
N GLY A 123 -6.40 -20.07 10.17
CA GLY A 123 -7.79 -19.77 9.80
C GLY A 123 -8.84 -20.26 10.79
N HIS A 124 -8.46 -20.76 11.97
CA HIS A 124 -9.41 -21.05 13.04
C HIS A 124 -9.85 -19.76 13.74
N GLY A 125 -11.15 -19.53 13.81
CA GLY A 125 -11.76 -18.35 14.41
C GLY A 125 -12.26 -18.58 15.82
N CYS A 126 -13.28 -17.82 16.20
CA CYS A 126 -13.92 -17.94 17.49
C CYS A 126 -14.69 -19.26 17.62
N PRO A 127 -14.41 -20.11 18.63
CA PRO A 127 -15.09 -21.39 18.79
C PRO A 127 -16.57 -21.22 19.12
N VAL A 128 -16.99 -20.09 19.70
CA VAL A 128 -18.41 -19.77 19.90
C VAL A 128 -19.08 -19.48 18.55
N CYS A 129 -18.43 -18.65 17.71
CA CYS A 129 -18.90 -18.38 16.35
C CYS A 129 -18.85 -19.64 15.46
N GLU A 130 -17.87 -20.53 15.65
CA GLU A 130 -17.72 -21.78 14.92
C GLU A 130 -18.64 -22.91 15.43
N GLN A 131 -18.88 -23.05 16.74
CA GLN A 131 -19.81 -24.06 17.28
C GLN A 131 -21.27 -23.71 16.96
N ASN A 132 -21.59 -22.41 16.91
CA ASN A 132 -22.86 -21.92 16.38
C ASN A 132 -23.03 -22.17 14.86
N SER A 133 -22.01 -22.73 14.18
CA SER A 133 -22.13 -23.20 12.79
C SER A 133 -22.50 -24.69 12.64
N ARG A 134 -22.58 -25.47 13.75
CA ARG A 134 -22.89 -26.93 13.73
C ARG A 134 -24.09 -27.38 14.57
N ILE A 135 -24.74 -26.51 15.32
CA ILE A 135 -26.02 -26.78 15.98
C ILE A 135 -27.02 -25.72 15.54
N ILE A 136 -27.75 -25.98 14.45
CA ILE A 136 -29.01 -25.27 14.20
C ILE A 136 -30.12 -26.29 14.50
N ARG A 137 -30.41 -26.47 15.79
CA ARG A 137 -31.76 -26.85 16.18
C ARG A 137 -32.60 -25.57 16.10
N PHE A 138 -33.70 -25.72 15.38
CA PHE A 138 -34.76 -24.76 15.16
C PHE A 138 -35.20 -24.08 16.47
N SER A 139 -34.70 -22.87 16.76
CA SER A 139 -35.45 -21.81 17.46
C SER A 139 -34.71 -20.47 17.56
N ASP A 140 -33.38 -20.41 17.55
CA ASP A 140 -32.67 -19.12 17.78
C ASP A 140 -31.40 -18.99 16.91
N VAL A 141 -31.53 -18.42 15.70
CA VAL A 141 -30.40 -18.19 14.79
C VAL A 141 -29.94 -16.74 14.87
N GLY A 142 -28.65 -16.54 15.16
CA GLY A 142 -27.99 -15.24 15.13
C GLY A 142 -26.55 -15.34 14.66
N ILE A 143 -26.31 -15.71 13.40
CA ILE A 143 -25.08 -15.34 12.67
C ILE A 143 -25.39 -13.96 12.06
N VAL A 144 -25.09 -12.90 12.81
CA VAL A 144 -25.40 -11.49 12.51
C VAL A 144 -26.84 -11.28 12.01
N GLY A 145 -27.79 -11.43 12.92
CA GLY A 145 -29.05 -10.67 12.85
C GLY A 145 -29.87 -10.80 11.57
N VAL A 146 -30.12 -12.02 11.08
CA VAL A 146 -31.32 -12.26 10.29
C VAL A 146 -32.04 -13.43 10.96
N SER A 147 -32.98 -13.11 11.85
CA SER A 147 -33.89 -14.13 12.38
C SER A 147 -34.64 -14.75 11.21
N PHE A 148 -35.16 -15.97 11.40
CA PHE A 148 -36.02 -16.57 10.40
C PHE A 148 -37.24 -15.66 10.09
N ASP A 149 -37.68 -14.87 11.07
CA ASP A 149 -38.68 -13.82 10.90
C ASP A 149 -38.24 -12.69 9.96
N MET A 150 -36.96 -12.30 9.99
CA MET A 150 -36.43 -11.33 9.02
C MET A 150 -36.33 -11.90 7.61
N LEU A 151 -36.09 -13.21 7.46
CA LEU A 151 -36.13 -13.87 6.16
C LEU A 151 -37.56 -14.09 5.67
N SER A 152 -38.53 -14.34 6.55
CA SER A 152 -39.94 -14.45 6.19
C SER A 152 -40.49 -13.12 5.67
N ILE A 153 -40.06 -11.99 6.23
CA ILE A 153 -40.38 -10.64 5.72
C ILE A 153 -39.85 -10.43 4.29
N GLN A 154 -38.71 -11.04 3.96
CA GLN A 154 -38.11 -10.93 2.62
C GLN A 154 -38.58 -12.03 1.66
N PHE A 155 -39.26 -13.07 2.12
CA PHE A 155 -39.73 -14.17 1.28
C PHE A 155 -41.00 -13.74 0.55
N SER A 156 -40.97 -13.73 -0.78
CA SER A 156 -42.11 -13.20 -1.55
C SER A 156 -43.33 -14.11 -1.43
N ASP A 157 -44.50 -13.51 -1.20
CA ASP A 157 -45.81 -14.19 -1.22
C ASP A 157 -46.11 -14.84 -2.58
N GLU A 158 -45.47 -14.38 -3.67
CA GLU A 158 -45.61 -14.97 -5.00
C GLU A 158 -45.09 -16.41 -5.08
N ASN A 159 -44.29 -16.86 -4.10
CA ASN A 159 -43.86 -18.25 -4.01
C ASN A 159 -45.01 -19.21 -3.65
N GLN A 160 -46.15 -18.70 -3.16
CA GLN A 160 -47.36 -19.46 -2.80
C GLN A 160 -47.12 -20.57 -1.75
N ILE A 161 -46.01 -20.49 -1.01
CA ILE A 161 -45.65 -21.41 0.08
C ILE A 161 -45.00 -20.60 1.20
N SER A 162 -45.00 -21.12 2.43
CA SER A 162 -44.23 -20.51 3.51
C SER A 162 -42.73 -20.79 3.36
N ILE A 163 -41.91 -19.92 3.94
CA ILE A 163 -40.46 -20.15 4.02
C ILE A 163 -40.12 -21.41 4.83
N ASP A 164 -40.94 -21.80 5.80
CA ASP A 164 -40.80 -23.08 6.53
C ASP A 164 -40.90 -24.28 5.59
N ALA A 165 -41.91 -24.29 4.71
CA ALA A 165 -42.08 -25.32 3.70
C ALA A 165 -40.95 -25.28 2.65
N ALA A 166 -40.49 -24.07 2.28
CA ALA A 166 -39.38 -23.88 1.35
C ALA A 166 -38.04 -24.40 1.89
N SER A 167 -37.85 -24.37 3.21
CA SER A 167 -36.63 -24.77 3.89
C SER A 167 -36.32 -26.27 3.79
N GLY A 168 -37.30 -27.09 3.38
CA GLY A 168 -37.08 -28.51 3.05
C GLY A 168 -36.13 -28.73 1.86
N SER A 169 -35.85 -27.70 1.05
CA SER A 169 -34.87 -27.76 -0.04
C SER A 169 -34.00 -26.51 -0.13
N LEU A 170 -32.83 -26.56 0.52
CA LEU A 170 -31.90 -25.41 0.63
C LEU A 170 -31.25 -24.96 -0.68
N ARG A 171 -31.41 -25.71 -1.77
CA ARG A 171 -30.86 -25.41 -3.11
C ARG A 171 -31.91 -24.92 -4.10
N LYS A 172 -33.20 -25.07 -3.78
CA LYS A 172 -34.29 -24.59 -4.66
C LYS A 172 -34.34 -23.06 -4.62
N MET A 173 -34.54 -22.46 -5.78
CA MET A 173 -34.58 -21.01 -5.94
C MET A 173 -36.00 -20.50 -5.71
N TYR A 174 -36.12 -19.46 -4.89
CA TYR A 174 -37.35 -18.78 -4.55
C TYR A 174 -37.21 -17.29 -4.86
N LEU A 175 -38.34 -16.59 -4.95
CA LEU A 175 -38.39 -15.15 -5.12
C LEU A 175 -38.30 -14.46 -3.76
N TRP A 176 -37.50 -13.41 -3.65
CA TRP A 176 -37.28 -12.64 -2.44
C TRP A 176 -37.40 -11.17 -2.76
N LYS A 177 -37.88 -10.39 -1.79
CA LYS A 177 -37.94 -8.93 -1.86
C LYS A 177 -36.90 -8.35 -0.93
N CYS A 178 -35.98 -7.56 -1.46
CA CYS A 178 -34.89 -7.00 -0.68
C CYS A 178 -35.42 -5.96 0.33
N GLY A 179 -35.16 -6.15 1.62
CA GLY A 179 -35.57 -5.19 2.65
C GLY A 179 -34.88 -3.82 2.57
N SER A 180 -33.73 -3.72 1.89
CA SER A 180 -32.97 -2.46 1.77
C SER A 180 -33.35 -1.62 0.55
N CYS A 181 -33.48 -2.25 -0.63
CA CYS A 181 -33.78 -1.52 -1.88
C CYS A 181 -35.18 -1.81 -2.44
N GLY A 182 -35.92 -2.77 -1.88
CA GLY A 182 -37.27 -3.14 -2.34
C GLY A 182 -37.31 -3.99 -3.62
N GLU A 183 -36.17 -4.22 -4.27
CA GLU A 183 -36.07 -5.00 -5.51
C GLU A 183 -36.28 -6.49 -5.27
N ASP A 184 -36.92 -7.14 -6.25
CA ASP A 184 -37.11 -8.59 -6.24
C ASP A 184 -35.88 -9.31 -6.82
N PHE A 185 -35.52 -10.43 -6.22
CA PHE A 185 -34.42 -11.26 -6.69
C PHE A 185 -34.64 -12.74 -6.40
N ARG A 186 -33.96 -13.62 -7.13
CA ARG A 186 -34.06 -15.07 -6.92
C ARG A 186 -32.83 -15.59 -6.18
N ALA A 187 -33.08 -16.35 -5.13
CA ALA A 187 -32.04 -16.97 -4.30
C ALA A 187 -32.57 -18.27 -3.68
N SER A 188 -31.66 -19.16 -3.27
CA SER A 188 -32.06 -20.32 -2.48
C SER A 188 -32.13 -19.97 -1.00
N VAL A 189 -32.98 -20.66 -0.24
CA VAL A 189 -33.07 -20.48 1.22
C VAL A 189 -31.70 -20.70 1.87
N GLY A 190 -30.94 -21.71 1.42
CA GLY A 190 -29.59 -21.96 1.91
C GLY A 190 -28.56 -20.87 1.56
N TYR A 191 -28.78 -20.09 0.50
CA TYR A 191 -27.94 -18.93 0.19
C TYR A 191 -28.34 -17.74 1.07
N MET A 192 -29.64 -17.49 1.25
CA MET A 192 -30.16 -16.44 2.13
C MET A 192 -29.75 -16.62 3.59
N LEU A 193 -29.80 -17.85 4.10
CA LEU A 193 -29.33 -18.21 5.45
C LEU A 193 -27.83 -17.95 5.68
N LYS A 194 -27.03 -17.85 4.61
CA LYS A 194 -25.60 -17.53 4.69
C LYS A 194 -25.33 -16.01 4.63
N GLY A 195 -26.36 -15.19 4.80
CA GLY A 195 -26.24 -13.73 4.73
C GLY A 195 -26.09 -13.22 3.30
N ALA A 196 -26.82 -13.81 2.35
CA ALA A 196 -26.79 -13.37 0.97
C ALA A 196 -27.18 -11.89 0.83
N VAL A 197 -26.40 -11.17 0.03
CA VAL A 197 -26.66 -9.77 -0.29
C VAL A 197 -27.45 -9.70 -1.60
N CYS A 198 -28.48 -8.85 -1.63
CA CYS A 198 -29.25 -8.57 -2.83
C CYS A 198 -28.30 -8.19 -4.00
N PRO A 199 -28.45 -8.79 -5.20
CA PRO A 199 -27.59 -8.48 -6.34
C PRO A 199 -27.60 -7.00 -6.73
N ALA A 200 -28.72 -6.30 -6.58
CA ALA A 200 -28.83 -4.86 -6.85
C ALA A 200 -28.00 -4.05 -5.83
N CYS A 201 -28.23 -4.25 -4.54
CA CYS A 201 -27.44 -3.62 -3.47
C CYS A 201 -25.94 -3.92 -3.59
N ARG A 202 -25.58 -5.16 -3.92
CA ARG A 202 -24.19 -5.56 -4.15
C ARG A 202 -23.58 -4.81 -5.33
N LYS A 203 -24.30 -4.64 -6.43
CA LYS A 203 -23.85 -3.84 -7.58
C LYS A 203 -23.67 -2.38 -7.21
N GLU A 204 -24.56 -1.80 -6.41
CA GLU A 204 -24.43 -0.41 -5.93
C GLU A 204 -23.24 -0.21 -4.98
N VAL A 205 -22.99 -1.15 -4.07
CA VAL A 205 -21.79 -1.13 -3.21
C VAL A 205 -20.52 -1.28 -4.06
N SER A 206 -20.49 -2.21 -5.02
CA SER A 206 -19.38 -2.34 -5.96
C SER A 206 -19.16 -1.09 -6.81
N LYS A 207 -20.24 -0.40 -7.22
CA LYS A 207 -20.16 0.86 -7.95
C LYS A 207 -19.58 1.97 -7.08
N ARG A 208 -20.04 2.13 -5.84
CA ARG A 208 -19.48 3.08 -4.86
C ARG A 208 -18.01 2.80 -4.55
N ASN A 209 -17.64 1.53 -4.37
CA ASN A 209 -16.24 1.14 -4.14
C ASN A 209 -15.37 1.41 -5.38
N TYR A 210 -15.89 1.17 -6.58
CA TYR A 210 -15.22 1.51 -7.83
C TYR A 210 -15.07 3.02 -8.00
N GLU A 211 -16.10 3.81 -7.69
CA GLU A 211 -16.06 5.28 -7.70
C GLU A 211 -15.09 5.82 -6.66
N SER A 212 -15.06 5.28 -5.43
CA SER A 212 -14.09 5.62 -4.38
C SER A 212 -12.65 5.29 -4.79
N MET A 213 -12.42 4.11 -5.36
CA MET A 213 -11.12 3.70 -5.91
C MET A 213 -10.70 4.58 -7.10
N LEU A 214 -11.65 5.02 -7.93
CA LEU A 214 -11.39 5.99 -8.99
C LEU A 214 -11.06 7.37 -8.42
N GLU A 215 -11.70 7.79 -7.33
CA GLU A 215 -11.45 9.08 -6.67
C GLU A 215 -10.08 9.08 -5.97
N GLU A 216 -9.68 8.00 -5.28
CA GLU A 216 -8.33 7.80 -4.76
C GLU A 216 -7.27 7.76 -5.88
N ARG A 217 -7.57 7.11 -7.01
CA ARG A 217 -6.70 7.13 -8.19
C ARG A 217 -6.64 8.50 -8.86
N LYS A 218 -7.71 9.29 -8.82
CA LYS A 218 -7.70 10.70 -9.28
C LYS A 218 -6.87 11.56 -8.34
N ASP A 219 -6.93 11.35 -7.03
CA ASP A 219 -6.14 12.08 -6.03
C ASP A 219 -4.63 11.73 -6.13
N LEU A 220 -4.28 10.44 -6.23
CA LEU A 220 -2.90 9.98 -6.48
C LEU A 220 -2.35 10.48 -7.83
N ARG A 221 -3.18 10.54 -8.88
CA ARG A 221 -2.77 11.11 -10.20
C ARG A 221 -2.71 12.63 -10.20
N ALA A 222 -3.57 13.31 -9.43
CA ALA A 222 -3.55 14.76 -9.28
C ALA A 222 -2.32 15.24 -8.50
N ARG A 223 -1.96 14.55 -7.41
CA ARG A 223 -0.77 14.84 -6.59
C ARG A 223 0.53 14.60 -7.36
N ARG A 224 0.62 13.55 -8.17
CA ARG A 224 1.87 13.16 -8.85
C ARG A 224 2.31 14.08 -10.00
N PHE A 225 1.38 14.65 -10.78
CA PHE A 225 1.72 15.37 -12.01
C PHE A 225 1.27 16.83 -12.05
N ARG A 226 0.24 17.22 -11.28
CA ARG A 226 -0.20 18.62 -11.25
C ARG A 226 0.37 19.42 -10.09
N LEU A 227 0.77 18.78 -8.99
CA LEU A 227 1.26 19.50 -7.83
C LEU A 227 2.54 20.32 -8.10
N PRO A 228 3.59 19.80 -8.78
CA PRO A 228 4.81 20.59 -8.97
C PRO A 228 4.59 21.88 -9.79
N PRO A 229 3.88 21.86 -10.94
CA PRO A 229 3.53 23.10 -11.65
C PRO A 229 2.68 24.06 -10.82
N LEU A 230 1.73 23.56 -10.02
CA LEU A 230 0.86 24.39 -9.17
C LEU A 230 1.61 25.04 -8.02
N ALA A 231 2.53 24.30 -7.39
CA ALA A 231 3.39 24.84 -6.36
C ALA A 231 4.29 25.94 -6.93
N PHE A 232 4.84 25.74 -8.13
CA PHE A 232 5.57 26.80 -8.84
C PHE A 232 4.73 28.05 -9.06
N GLU A 233 3.52 27.92 -9.60
CA GLU A 233 2.61 29.06 -9.79
C GLU A 233 2.38 29.80 -8.46
N TYR A 234 2.01 29.08 -7.41
CA TYR A 234 1.77 29.66 -6.09
C TYR A 234 2.94 30.51 -5.58
N TYR A 235 4.15 29.96 -5.54
CA TYR A 235 5.33 30.70 -5.08
C TYR A 235 5.73 31.81 -6.05
N ALA A 236 5.55 31.61 -7.36
CA ALA A 236 5.80 32.65 -8.34
C ALA A 236 4.89 33.87 -8.09
N TYR A 237 3.62 33.65 -7.77
CA TYR A 237 2.71 34.72 -7.40
C TYR A 237 3.07 35.40 -6.08
N GLN A 238 3.49 34.64 -5.05
CA GLN A 238 3.96 35.24 -3.78
C GLN A 238 5.15 36.18 -4.01
N GLU A 239 6.08 35.78 -4.87
CA GLU A 239 7.27 36.57 -5.23
C GLU A 239 6.99 37.64 -6.31
N GLY A 240 5.74 37.82 -6.74
CA GLY A 240 5.36 38.82 -7.74
C GLY A 240 5.95 38.58 -9.14
N LEU A 241 6.24 37.33 -9.49
CA LEU A 241 6.75 36.95 -10.80
C LEU A 241 5.67 37.08 -11.88
N GLN A 242 6.00 37.79 -12.96
CA GLN A 242 5.21 37.77 -14.18
C GLN A 242 5.67 36.61 -15.07
N PHE A 243 4.71 35.76 -15.45
CA PHE A 243 4.93 34.66 -16.38
C PHE A 243 3.71 34.44 -17.27
N PHE A 244 3.96 33.84 -18.43
CA PHE A 244 2.93 33.38 -19.35
C PHE A 244 2.87 31.86 -19.33
N LYS A 245 1.66 31.31 -19.39
CA LYS A 245 1.40 29.87 -19.33
C LYS A 245 0.74 29.42 -20.62
N ASP A 246 1.31 28.40 -21.26
CA ASP A 246 0.81 27.80 -22.51
C ASP A 246 0.50 28.83 -23.62
N ASP A 247 1.21 29.96 -23.63
CA ASP A 247 1.00 31.08 -24.56
C ASP A 247 1.96 30.97 -25.75
N ASP A 248 1.41 30.73 -26.94
CA ASP A 248 2.15 30.60 -28.18
C ASP A 248 2.36 31.93 -28.92
N SER A 249 1.70 33.01 -28.49
CA SER A 249 1.76 34.33 -29.14
C SER A 249 3.13 35.01 -28.99
N ILE A 250 3.94 34.57 -28.02
CA ILE A 250 5.21 35.19 -27.66
C ILE A 250 6.34 34.77 -28.62
N ILE A 251 6.36 33.49 -29.00
CA ILE A 251 7.48 32.88 -29.76
C ILE A 251 7.04 31.85 -30.80
N GLY A 252 5.74 31.65 -31.00
CA GLY A 252 5.16 30.76 -32.01
C GLY A 252 4.98 29.29 -31.59
N ILE A 253 5.41 28.91 -30.37
CA ILE A 253 5.17 27.59 -29.77
C ILE A 253 4.89 27.81 -28.27
N PRO A 254 3.84 27.20 -27.69
CA PRO A 254 3.53 27.41 -26.28
C PRO A 254 4.55 26.70 -25.39
N PHE A 255 5.23 27.48 -24.55
CA PHE A 255 5.96 26.97 -23.39
C PHE A 255 4.98 26.72 -22.23
N GLN A 256 5.26 25.74 -21.38
CA GLN A 256 4.46 25.52 -20.18
C GLN A 256 4.49 26.75 -19.27
N TYR A 257 5.67 27.31 -19.02
CA TYR A 257 5.82 28.64 -18.43
C TYR A 257 6.94 29.44 -19.10
N PHE A 258 6.72 30.72 -19.32
CA PHE A 258 7.72 31.66 -19.81
C PHE A 258 7.79 32.90 -18.91
N LEU A 259 8.98 33.19 -18.39
CA LEU A 259 9.27 34.33 -17.53
C LEU A 259 10.02 35.39 -18.37
N PRO A 260 9.36 36.44 -18.86
CA PRO A 260 9.97 37.40 -19.79
C PRO A 260 11.15 38.15 -19.18
N LYS A 261 11.01 38.58 -17.92
CA LYS A 261 12.06 39.32 -17.18
C LYS A 261 13.36 38.51 -17.07
N HIS A 262 13.24 37.20 -16.93
CA HIS A 262 14.36 36.28 -16.78
C HIS A 262 14.77 35.65 -18.12
N ARG A 263 14.03 35.93 -19.21
CA ARG A 263 14.13 35.27 -20.52
C ARG A 263 14.27 33.75 -20.37
N THR A 264 13.42 33.17 -19.52
CA THR A 264 13.53 31.78 -19.08
C THR A 264 12.22 31.05 -19.34
N ALA A 265 12.31 29.90 -20.00
CA ALA A 265 11.22 28.96 -20.18
C ALA A 265 11.38 27.79 -19.19
N ILE A 266 10.27 27.35 -18.62
CA ILE A 266 10.23 26.30 -17.60
C ILE A 266 9.26 25.20 -18.07
N GLU A 267 9.70 23.95 -18.01
CA GLU A 267 8.87 22.77 -18.23
C GLU A 267 9.03 21.78 -17.07
N PHE A 268 7.92 21.23 -16.60
CA PHE A 268 7.88 20.09 -15.69
C PHE A 268 7.71 18.80 -16.48
N SER A 269 8.27 17.70 -15.98
CA SER A 269 8.01 16.37 -16.53
C SER A 269 6.52 16.08 -16.59
N GLU A 270 6.02 15.94 -17.82
CA GLU A 270 4.68 15.45 -18.11
C GLU A 270 4.68 13.91 -18.15
N GLN A 271 3.49 13.33 -18.03
CA GLN A 271 3.26 11.88 -18.10
C GLN A 271 4.07 11.22 -19.21
N ARG A 272 4.57 9.99 -18.99
CA ARG A 272 5.32 9.13 -19.94
C ARG A 272 4.62 8.94 -21.31
N ASP A 273 4.50 9.98 -22.11
CA ASP A 273 4.22 9.87 -23.52
C ASP A 273 5.56 9.81 -24.24
N CYS A 274 6.12 8.60 -24.31
CA CYS A 274 7.34 8.31 -25.05
C CYS A 274 7.13 8.35 -26.58
N SER A 275 5.97 8.85 -27.05
CA SER A 275 5.65 8.98 -28.47
C SER A 275 6.76 9.72 -29.21
N LYS A 276 6.97 9.33 -30.48
CA LYS A 276 7.91 10.03 -31.37
C LYS A 276 7.53 11.51 -31.52
N GLN A 277 6.24 11.85 -31.37
CA GLN A 277 5.74 13.22 -31.47
C GLN A 277 6.13 14.07 -30.25
N HIS A 278 6.00 13.54 -29.03
CA HIS A 278 6.41 14.24 -27.80
C HIS A 278 7.92 14.54 -27.78
N ARG A 279 8.76 13.55 -28.13
CA ARG A 279 10.22 13.76 -28.24
C ARG A 279 10.61 14.78 -29.31
N ARG A 280 9.91 14.79 -30.45
CA ARG A 280 10.11 15.81 -31.49
C ARG A 280 9.75 17.20 -30.98
N ARG A 281 8.64 17.36 -30.26
CA ARG A 281 8.24 18.64 -29.64
C ARG A 281 9.33 19.17 -28.71
N LYS A 282 9.82 18.37 -27.76
CA LYS A 282 10.89 18.78 -26.83
C LYS A 282 12.17 19.23 -27.55
N GLY A 283 12.54 18.55 -28.65
CA GLY A 283 13.67 18.96 -29.49
C GLY A 283 13.45 20.31 -30.19
N VAL A 284 12.27 20.53 -30.78
CA VAL A 284 11.91 21.80 -31.43
C VAL A 284 11.90 22.96 -30.43
N VAL A 285 11.37 22.73 -29.22
CA VAL A 285 11.37 23.71 -28.11
C VAL A 285 12.81 24.10 -27.73
N ASN A 286 13.73 23.13 -27.62
CA ASN A 286 15.14 23.41 -27.34
C ASN A 286 15.82 24.24 -28.44
N ASP A 287 15.62 23.87 -29.71
CA ASP A 287 16.17 24.61 -30.84
C ASP A 287 15.66 26.05 -30.87
N LEU A 288 14.38 26.25 -30.54
CA LEU A 288 13.77 27.58 -30.45
C LEU A 288 14.37 28.39 -29.30
N CYS A 289 14.57 27.78 -28.12
CA CYS A 289 15.25 28.42 -26.99
C CYS A 289 16.66 28.90 -27.37
N LEU A 290 17.44 28.06 -28.06
CA LEU A 290 18.78 28.42 -28.53
C LEU A 290 18.75 29.62 -29.49
N ARG A 291 17.87 29.59 -30.50
CA ARG A 291 17.73 30.66 -31.49
C ARG A 291 17.28 31.98 -30.87
N THR A 292 16.33 31.90 -29.95
CA THR A 292 15.77 33.06 -29.24
C THR A 292 16.59 33.48 -28.03
N LYS A 293 17.74 32.84 -27.78
CA LYS A 293 18.58 33.03 -26.58
C LYS A 293 17.78 32.97 -25.27
N THR A 294 16.76 32.13 -25.23
CA THR A 294 15.93 31.86 -24.06
C THR A 294 16.54 30.73 -23.25
N LYS A 295 16.69 30.93 -21.94
CA LYS A 295 17.17 29.88 -21.04
C LYS A 295 16.06 28.84 -20.86
N MET A 296 16.35 27.58 -21.14
CA MET A 296 15.42 26.48 -20.91
C MET A 296 15.77 25.76 -19.61
N ILE A 297 14.81 25.67 -18.69
CA ILE A 297 14.93 24.89 -17.45
C ILE A 297 13.86 23.79 -17.45
N ARG A 298 14.27 22.55 -17.19
CA ARG A 298 13.37 21.41 -17.03
C ARG A 298 13.44 20.84 -15.63
N ILE A 299 12.29 20.69 -14.99
CA ILE A 299 12.14 20.00 -13.70
C ILE A 299 11.69 18.58 -14.01
N LEU A 300 12.63 17.64 -13.88
CA LEU A 300 12.48 16.26 -14.29
C LEU A 300 11.97 15.38 -13.16
N ASP A 301 11.13 14.39 -13.47
CA ASP A 301 10.83 13.31 -12.52
C ASP A 301 12.03 12.35 -12.35
N SER A 302 11.99 11.51 -11.31
CA SER A 302 13.06 10.57 -10.98
C SER A 302 13.30 9.48 -12.03
N THR A 303 12.44 9.39 -13.05
CA THR A 303 12.51 8.41 -14.13
C THR A 303 12.98 8.99 -15.46
N GLU A 304 13.09 10.32 -15.57
CA GLU A 304 13.61 11.01 -16.74
C GLU A 304 15.13 11.26 -16.65
N GLY A 305 15.83 11.01 -17.76
CA GLY A 305 17.24 11.36 -17.91
C GLY A 305 17.43 12.82 -18.32
N SER A 306 18.68 13.24 -18.50
CA SER A 306 18.99 14.62 -18.89
C SER A 306 18.62 14.93 -20.34
N TYR A 307 18.36 16.20 -20.60
CA TYR A 307 18.15 16.75 -21.94
C TYR A 307 19.35 17.63 -22.31
N LYS A 308 19.73 17.62 -23.60
CA LYS A 308 20.77 18.51 -24.12
C LYS A 308 20.23 19.92 -24.25
N ASP A 309 21.13 20.91 -24.21
CA ASP A 309 20.84 22.32 -24.51
C ASP A 309 19.79 22.98 -23.59
N CYS A 310 19.63 22.46 -22.37
CA CYS A 310 18.83 23.04 -21.30
C CYS A 310 19.40 22.70 -19.93
N LEU A 311 19.01 23.45 -18.90
CA LEU A 311 19.29 23.11 -17.51
C LEU A 311 18.25 22.09 -17.02
N CYS A 312 18.70 21.05 -16.34
CA CYS A 312 17.83 20.02 -15.77
C CYS A 312 17.95 20.01 -14.25
N ILE A 313 16.82 20.12 -13.57
CA ILE A 313 16.67 19.92 -12.12
C ILE A 313 15.94 18.59 -11.95
N SER A 314 16.60 17.60 -11.34
CA SER A 314 15.99 16.29 -11.10
C SER A 314 15.29 16.28 -9.75
N ARG A 315 13.99 15.97 -9.73
CA ARG A 315 13.26 15.70 -8.49
C ARG A 315 13.65 14.32 -7.97
N VAL A 316 13.97 14.24 -6.67
CA VAL A 316 14.34 12.99 -6.00
C VAL A 316 13.17 12.02 -6.01
N ASP A 317 11.98 12.50 -5.67
CA ASP A 317 10.72 11.76 -5.71
C ASP A 317 9.51 12.72 -5.89
N ASP A 318 8.30 12.17 -5.72
CA ASP A 318 7.04 12.93 -5.80
C ASP A 318 6.52 13.34 -4.39
N SER A 319 7.37 13.32 -3.35
CA SER A 319 7.02 13.82 -2.01
C SER A 319 7.01 15.36 -1.98
N TYR A 320 6.42 15.94 -0.94
CA TYR A 320 6.42 17.39 -0.75
C TYR A 320 7.84 17.95 -0.57
N GLU A 321 8.70 17.23 0.15
CA GLU A 321 10.11 17.57 0.32
C GLU A 321 10.84 17.57 -1.02
N GLY A 322 10.69 16.50 -1.81
CA GLY A 322 11.31 16.40 -3.14
C GLY A 322 10.83 17.47 -4.14
N ILE A 323 9.59 17.95 -4.02
CA ILE A 323 9.09 19.09 -4.81
C ILE A 323 9.69 20.41 -4.28
N SER A 324 9.76 20.58 -2.95
CA SER A 324 10.32 21.78 -2.32
C SER A 324 11.78 22.00 -2.73
N GLU A 325 12.62 20.97 -2.64
CA GLU A 325 14.03 21.03 -3.03
C GLU A 325 14.20 21.44 -4.50
N ALA A 326 13.39 20.88 -5.40
CA ALA A 326 13.46 21.19 -6.82
C ALA A 326 13.01 22.63 -7.14
N LEU A 327 12.00 23.12 -6.44
CA LEU A 327 11.57 24.52 -6.58
C LEU A 327 12.58 25.48 -5.94
N GLN A 328 13.17 25.15 -4.79
CA GLN A 328 14.27 25.93 -4.20
C GLN A 328 15.45 26.04 -5.17
N ALA A 329 15.83 24.94 -5.83
CA ALA A 329 16.86 24.96 -6.87
C ALA A 329 16.46 25.85 -8.07
N LEU A 330 15.21 25.77 -8.51
CA LEU A 330 14.69 26.59 -9.61
C LEU A 330 14.75 28.08 -9.27
N PHE A 331 14.22 28.49 -8.12
CA PHE A 331 14.21 29.88 -7.67
C PHE A 331 15.62 30.39 -7.41
N GLY A 332 16.52 29.55 -6.89
CA GLY A 332 17.95 29.86 -6.78
C GLY A 332 18.61 30.16 -8.14
N ILE A 333 18.28 29.41 -9.20
CA ILE A 333 18.76 29.68 -10.58
C ILE A 333 18.18 30.98 -11.14
N LEU A 334 16.96 31.35 -10.72
CA LEU A 334 16.33 32.62 -11.05
C LEU A 334 16.85 33.79 -10.18
N HIS A 335 17.70 33.51 -9.18
CA HIS A 335 18.20 34.46 -8.20
C HIS A 335 17.08 35.10 -7.36
N ILE A 336 16.13 34.28 -6.93
CA ILE A 336 15.00 34.67 -6.09
C ILE A 336 15.09 33.89 -4.79
N ASP A 337 15.04 34.59 -3.67
CA ASP A 337 15.09 34.01 -2.32
C ASP A 337 13.66 33.82 -1.80
N ALA A 338 13.05 32.70 -2.20
CA ALA A 338 11.68 32.35 -1.85
C ALA A 338 11.65 31.33 -0.70
N ASP A 339 10.80 31.56 0.30
CA ASP A 339 10.56 30.63 1.42
C ASP A 339 9.64 29.49 0.98
N ILE A 340 10.22 28.46 0.37
CA ILE A 340 9.50 27.33 -0.23
C ILE A 340 9.44 26.15 0.74
N ASP A 341 8.23 25.80 1.18
CA ASP A 341 7.90 24.58 1.91
C ASP A 341 6.52 24.05 1.46
N VAL A 342 6.53 23.10 0.53
CA VAL A 342 5.31 22.59 -0.10
C VAL A 342 4.40 21.84 0.89
N GLU A 343 4.97 21.20 1.91
CA GLU A 343 4.16 20.49 2.91
C GLU A 343 3.41 21.47 3.79
N ARG A 344 4.10 22.51 4.27
CA ARG A 344 3.51 23.61 5.03
C ARG A 344 2.42 24.33 4.24
N ASP A 345 2.67 24.58 2.96
CA ASP A 345 1.84 25.47 2.14
C ASP A 345 0.79 24.72 1.30
N ILE A 346 0.63 23.40 1.49
CA ILE A 346 -0.18 22.52 0.61
C ILE A 346 -1.63 22.96 0.48
N GLU A 347 -2.28 23.40 1.57
CA GLU A 347 -3.66 23.83 1.53
C GLU A 347 -3.80 25.17 0.77
N SER A 348 -2.83 26.08 0.90
CA SER A 348 -2.75 27.32 0.15
C SER A 348 -2.52 27.07 -1.34
N ILE A 349 -1.59 26.17 -1.67
CA ILE A 349 -1.29 25.76 -3.05
C ILE A 349 -2.53 25.14 -3.72
N LYS A 350 -3.27 24.28 -3.01
CA LYS A 350 -4.53 23.70 -3.53
C LYS A 350 -5.61 24.76 -3.75
N CYS A 351 -5.67 25.79 -2.91
CA CYS A 351 -6.65 26.88 -3.04
C CYS A 351 -6.30 27.86 -4.17
N HIS A 352 -5.01 27.99 -4.52
CA HIS A 352 -4.52 28.87 -5.57
C HIS A 352 -5.14 28.60 -6.96
N LEU A 353 -5.76 27.42 -7.15
CA LEU A 353 -6.48 27.03 -8.37
C LEU A 353 -7.90 27.61 -8.53
N ARG A 354 -8.47 28.28 -7.51
CA ARG A 354 -9.87 28.73 -7.53
C ARG A 354 -10.08 30.17 -7.99
N HIS A 355 -9.03 30.88 -8.39
CA HIS A 355 -9.05 32.21 -8.97
C HIS A 355 -8.16 32.24 -10.19
#